data_AF-A0A2V8HCV9-F1
#
_entry.id   AF-A0A2V8HCV9-F1
#
_cell.length_a   1.000
_cell.length_b   1.000
_cell.length_c   1.000
_cell.angle_alpha   90.00
_cell.angle_beta   90.00
_cell.angle_gamma   90.00
#
_symmetry.space_group_name_H-M   'P 1'
#
loop_
_entity.id
_entity.type
_entity.pdbx_description
1 polymer ?
#
loop_
_entity_poly.entity_id
_entity_poly.type
_entity_poly.pdbx_seq_one_letter_code
_entity_poly.pdbx_strand_id
1 'polypeptide(L)'
;MRPRSERRHASISAAIAFLALTACGRSAVPPGGPFASDVAQLRQHSDVVVLADPAREPQVVVAPAYQGRVMTSTIGGADAPSFGWIGWTAVRSGQRQPHMNVFGGEDRFWLGPEGGQYGLYFKPGDPFDLDHWQVPEAIDWGAWDVASRAPTSVTLRKRMTLTNHSGARFDIEVERTVRLLSDGDVTASLGEDPRFGVRAVAFESSNSVTNVGGAAWQPDSGLVSVWILGMFNPSPETTIALPIAAGSDEALGPA
;
A
#
# COMPACT_ATOMS: atom_id res chain seq x y z
N MET A 1 -7.30 -77.12 -47.81
CA MET A 1 -8.07 -77.86 -46.79
C MET A 1 -7.62 -77.36 -45.41
N ARG A 2 -8.47 -76.61 -44.69
CA ARG A 2 -8.34 -76.43 -43.22
C ARG A 2 -8.80 -77.74 -42.56
N PRO A 3 -8.28 -78.11 -41.36
CA PRO A 3 -8.83 -77.65 -40.07
C PRO A 3 -7.74 -77.12 -39.11
N ARG A 4 -8.01 -76.11 -38.24
CA ARG A 4 -8.52 -76.18 -36.84
C ARG A 4 -7.69 -77.12 -35.95
N SER A 5 -7.34 -76.83 -34.71
CA SER A 5 -7.45 -75.67 -33.81
C SER A 5 -6.83 -76.14 -32.50
N GLU A 6 -6.15 -75.29 -31.73
CA GLU A 6 -6.26 -75.37 -30.27
C GLU A 6 -5.88 -74.04 -29.62
N ARG A 7 -6.80 -73.54 -28.80
CA ARG A 7 -6.66 -72.34 -27.98
C ARG A 7 -5.93 -72.73 -26.71
N ARG A 8 -5.00 -71.88 -26.25
CA ARG A 8 -4.73 -71.76 -24.81
C ARG A 8 -4.77 -70.29 -24.43
N HIS A 9 -5.79 -69.97 -23.65
CA HIS A 9 -5.89 -68.74 -22.90
C HIS A 9 -4.86 -68.79 -21.77
N ALA A 10 -3.99 -67.79 -21.70
CA ALA A 10 -3.25 -67.47 -20.49
C ALA A 10 -3.29 -65.95 -20.33
N SER A 11 -4.23 -65.50 -19.49
CA SER A 11 -4.29 -64.15 -18.98
C SER A 11 -3.04 -63.91 -18.12
N ILE A 12 -2.21 -62.93 -18.47
CA ILE A 12 -1.22 -62.36 -17.56
C ILE A 12 -1.34 -60.84 -17.63
N SER A 13 -1.61 -60.30 -16.45
CA SER A 13 -2.04 -58.95 -16.12
C SER A 13 -1.15 -57.85 -16.67
N ALA A 14 -1.80 -56.80 -17.18
CA ALA A 14 -1.18 -55.51 -17.46
C ALA A 14 -0.80 -54.84 -16.14
N ALA A 15 0.51 -54.71 -15.87
CA ALA A 15 1.03 -53.81 -14.86
C ALA A 15 1.20 -52.42 -15.50
N ILE A 16 0.14 -51.61 -15.48
CA ILE A 16 0.24 -50.18 -15.77
C ILE A 16 0.86 -49.55 -14.52
N ALA A 17 2.14 -49.20 -14.60
CA ALA A 17 2.79 -48.36 -13.62
C ALA A 17 2.16 -46.96 -13.73
N PHE A 18 1.19 -46.66 -12.86
CA PHE A 18 0.77 -45.30 -12.58
C PHE A 18 1.94 -44.61 -11.86
N LEU A 19 2.81 -43.96 -12.63
CA LEU A 19 3.67 -42.92 -12.11
C LEU A 19 2.74 -41.75 -11.75
N ALA A 20 2.23 -41.76 -10.52
CA ALA A 20 1.60 -40.59 -9.95
C ALA A 20 2.69 -39.51 -9.84
N LEU A 21 2.80 -38.69 -10.88
CA LEU A 21 3.44 -37.38 -10.78
C LEU A 21 2.60 -36.61 -9.77
N THR A 22 3.00 -36.69 -8.50
CA THR A 22 2.69 -35.71 -7.49
C THR A 22 3.22 -34.38 -7.99
N ALA A 23 2.40 -33.69 -8.78
CA ALA A 23 2.46 -32.25 -8.88
C ALA A 23 2.09 -31.73 -7.48
N CYS A 24 3.06 -31.74 -6.57
CA CYS A 24 3.03 -30.84 -5.43
C CYS A 24 2.81 -29.46 -6.05
N GLY A 25 1.61 -28.93 -5.84
CA GLY A 25 1.27 -27.57 -6.20
C GLY A 25 2.42 -26.70 -5.73
N ARG A 26 3.04 -25.96 -6.66
CA ARG A 26 3.90 -24.86 -6.28
C ARG A 26 3.02 -23.94 -5.46
N SER A 27 3.13 -24.01 -4.14
CA SER A 27 2.66 -22.93 -3.29
C SER A 27 3.31 -21.68 -3.86
N ALA A 28 2.50 -20.81 -4.45
CA ALA A 28 2.97 -19.50 -4.86
C ALA A 28 3.57 -18.89 -3.61
N VAL A 29 4.91 -18.73 -3.58
CA VAL A 29 5.55 -17.94 -2.55
C VAL A 29 4.93 -16.56 -2.70
N PRO A 30 4.23 -16.05 -1.67
CA PRO A 30 3.62 -14.74 -1.77
C PRO A 30 4.71 -13.72 -2.15
N PRO A 31 4.41 -12.74 -3.00
CA PRO A 31 5.39 -11.72 -3.31
C PRO A 31 5.63 -10.88 -2.05
N GLY A 32 6.85 -10.96 -1.50
CA GLY A 32 7.23 -10.31 -0.24
C GLY A 32 7.99 -11.25 0.69
N GLY A 33 8.99 -10.73 1.39
CA GLY A 33 9.70 -11.50 2.42
C GLY A 33 8.82 -11.76 3.65
N PRO A 34 9.31 -12.54 4.63
CA PRO A 34 8.61 -12.71 5.90
C PRO A 34 8.42 -11.36 6.60
N PHE A 35 7.21 -11.08 7.09
CA PHE A 35 6.86 -9.81 7.73
C PHE A 35 7.81 -9.45 8.88
N ALA A 36 8.19 -10.43 9.70
CA ALA A 36 9.12 -10.22 10.80
C ALA A 36 10.50 -9.70 10.33
N SER A 37 10.95 -10.13 9.15
CA SER A 37 12.21 -9.66 8.56
C SER A 37 12.12 -8.20 8.12
N ASP A 38 11.01 -7.83 7.48
CA ASP A 38 10.78 -6.45 7.05
C ASP A 38 10.65 -5.51 8.26
N VAL A 39 9.94 -5.91 9.31
CA VAL A 39 9.85 -5.13 10.56
C VAL A 39 11.20 -4.98 11.23
N ALA A 40 11.99 -6.05 11.30
CA ALA A 40 13.33 -6.01 11.88
C ALA A 40 14.25 -5.06 11.08
N GLN A 41 14.18 -5.09 9.75
CA GLN A 41 14.98 -4.20 8.90
C GLN A 41 14.49 -2.75 8.98
N LEU A 42 13.18 -2.48 8.98
CA LEU A 42 12.66 -1.12 9.17
C LEU A 42 13.16 -0.49 10.47
N ARG A 43 13.17 -1.26 11.57
CA ARG A 43 13.68 -0.82 12.89
C ARG A 43 15.17 -0.45 12.91
N GLN A 44 15.95 -0.89 11.92
CA GLN A 44 17.36 -0.48 11.79
C GLN A 44 17.50 0.94 11.23
N HIS A 45 16.47 1.47 10.57
CA HIS A 45 16.51 2.74 9.84
C HIS A 45 15.51 3.79 10.35
N SER A 46 14.47 3.37 11.07
CA SER A 46 13.46 4.25 11.65
C SER A 46 12.75 3.59 12.83
N ASP A 47 12.26 4.41 13.75
CA ASP A 47 11.23 3.97 14.68
C ASP A 47 9.94 3.62 13.92
N VAL A 48 9.33 2.49 14.27
CA VAL A 48 8.07 2.03 13.70
C VAL A 48 7.10 1.64 14.81
N VAL A 49 5.82 1.89 14.56
CA VAL A 49 4.71 1.46 15.41
C VAL A 49 4.09 0.21 14.81
N VAL A 50 4.14 -0.89 15.55
CA VAL A 50 3.43 -2.11 15.18
C VAL A 50 2.09 -2.09 15.89
N LEU A 51 1.01 -2.05 15.11
CA LEU A 51 -0.35 -2.23 15.57
C LEU A 51 -0.67 -3.72 15.50
N ALA A 52 -1.14 -4.27 16.61
CA ALA A 52 -1.50 -5.66 16.74
C ALA A 52 -2.64 -5.80 17.75
N ASP A 53 -3.50 -6.78 17.52
CA ASP A 53 -4.47 -7.20 18.50
C ASP A 53 -3.83 -8.31 19.36
N PRO A 54 -3.69 -8.16 20.69
CA PRO A 54 -3.06 -9.19 21.53
C PRO A 54 -3.73 -10.56 21.44
N ALA A 55 -5.00 -10.63 21.05
CA ALA A 55 -5.76 -11.87 20.89
C ALA A 55 -5.69 -12.44 19.46
N ARG A 56 -5.13 -11.71 18.48
CA ARG A 56 -5.11 -12.12 17.07
C ARG A 56 -3.71 -12.00 16.46
N GLU A 57 -3.48 -12.75 15.40
CA GLU A 57 -2.21 -12.74 14.69
C GLU A 57 -2.00 -11.56 13.72
N PRO A 58 -3.02 -10.90 13.12
CA PRO A 58 -2.79 -9.82 12.16
C PRO A 58 -2.07 -8.61 12.74
N GLN A 59 -1.18 -8.02 11.93
CA GLN A 59 -0.38 -6.86 12.35
C GLN A 59 -0.24 -5.85 11.21
N VAL A 60 -0.06 -4.59 11.57
CA VAL A 60 0.15 -3.46 10.66
C VAL A 60 1.32 -2.63 11.17
N VAL A 61 2.24 -2.25 10.28
CA VAL A 61 3.43 -1.46 10.65
C VAL A 61 3.30 -0.07 10.07
N VAL A 62 3.34 0.93 10.96
CA VAL A 62 3.26 2.34 10.64
C VAL A 62 4.62 2.99 10.90
N ALA A 63 5.08 3.84 9.99
CA ALA A 63 6.35 4.55 10.14
C ALA A 63 6.12 6.07 10.31
N PRO A 64 6.18 6.60 11.55
CA PRO A 64 6.06 8.04 11.81
C PRO A 64 7.07 8.90 11.03
N ALA A 65 8.30 8.39 10.84
CA ALA A 65 9.36 9.06 10.07
C ALA A 65 9.06 9.20 8.58
N TYR A 66 8.13 8.38 8.06
CA TYR A 66 7.74 8.35 6.66
C TYR A 66 6.29 8.79 6.54
N GLN A 67 5.97 9.99 7.03
CA GLN A 67 4.64 10.61 7.01
C GLN A 67 3.51 9.77 7.63
N GLY A 68 3.82 8.95 8.64
CA GLY A 68 2.84 8.09 9.30
C GLY A 68 2.21 7.07 8.35
N ARG A 69 2.89 6.71 7.26
CA ARG A 69 2.39 5.75 6.28
C ARG A 69 2.35 4.34 6.85
N VAL A 70 1.42 3.53 6.35
CA VAL A 70 1.47 2.08 6.57
C VAL A 70 2.53 1.50 5.65
N MET A 71 3.59 0.95 6.22
CA MET A 71 4.68 0.34 5.45
C MET A 71 4.27 -1.02 4.90
N THR A 72 3.70 -1.86 5.76
CA THR A 72 3.16 -3.16 5.39
C THR A 72 2.24 -3.70 6.49
N SER A 73 1.43 -4.68 6.13
CA SER A 73 0.57 -5.48 6.99
C SER A 73 0.84 -6.97 6.78
N THR A 74 0.30 -7.80 7.68
CA THR A 74 0.34 -9.25 7.58
C THR A 74 -0.91 -9.88 8.22
N ILE A 75 -1.31 -11.04 7.71
CA ILE A 75 -2.35 -11.90 8.31
C ILE A 75 -1.86 -12.65 9.56
N GLY A 76 -0.56 -12.57 9.88
CA GLY A 76 0.05 -13.21 11.04
C GLY A 76 0.48 -14.66 10.81
N GLY A 77 1.29 -15.18 11.75
CA GLY A 77 2.04 -16.44 11.62
C GLY A 77 3.52 -16.19 11.33
N ALA A 78 4.39 -17.11 11.78
CA ALA A 78 5.85 -16.92 11.79
C ALA A 78 6.45 -16.57 10.41
N ASP A 79 5.91 -17.20 9.35
CA ASP A 79 6.40 -17.07 7.97
C ASP A 79 5.42 -16.30 7.07
N ALA A 80 4.46 -15.58 7.66
CA ALA A 80 3.49 -14.84 6.86
C ALA A 80 4.16 -13.67 6.12
N PRO A 81 3.75 -13.41 4.87
CA PRO A 81 4.35 -12.38 4.06
C PRO A 81 3.95 -10.98 4.52
N SER A 82 4.76 -10.02 4.09
CA SER A 82 4.37 -8.61 3.97
C SER A 82 3.56 -8.37 2.69
N PHE A 83 2.48 -7.60 2.77
CA PHE A 83 1.69 -7.23 1.58
C PHE A 83 2.16 -5.93 0.91
N GLY A 84 2.76 -5.02 1.68
CA GLY A 84 3.23 -3.73 1.21
C GLY A 84 4.54 -3.82 0.45
N TRP A 85 4.63 -3.07 -0.64
CA TRP A 85 5.91 -2.84 -1.31
C TRP A 85 6.71 -1.80 -0.53
N ILE A 86 7.92 -2.17 -0.09
CA ILE A 86 8.83 -1.31 0.65
C ILE A 86 9.99 -0.92 -0.27
N GLY A 87 10.19 0.39 -0.44
CA GLY A 87 11.29 0.96 -1.20
C GLY A 87 12.61 0.92 -0.43
N TRP A 88 13.20 -0.28 -0.31
CA TRP A 88 14.40 -0.53 0.50
C TRP A 88 15.60 0.36 0.14
N THR A 89 15.72 0.76 -1.13
CA THR A 89 16.78 1.70 -1.55
C THR A 89 16.67 3.04 -0.80
N ALA A 90 15.47 3.61 -0.72
CA ALA A 90 15.23 4.88 -0.02
C ALA A 90 15.33 4.71 1.51
N VAL A 91 14.78 3.61 2.05
CA VAL A 91 14.86 3.32 3.50
C VAL A 91 16.32 3.19 3.95
N ARG A 92 17.14 2.44 3.19
CA ARG A 92 18.54 2.19 3.53
C ARG A 92 19.45 3.38 3.27
N SER A 93 19.12 4.25 2.31
CA SER A 93 19.94 5.43 2.02
C SER A 93 19.94 6.38 3.21
N GLY A 94 18.81 6.54 3.91
CA GLY A 94 18.66 7.51 5.00
C GLY A 94 18.93 8.95 4.54
N GLN A 95 18.82 9.22 3.24
CA GLN A 95 19.17 10.48 2.61
C GLN A 95 18.02 11.00 1.77
N ARG A 96 17.83 12.33 1.81
CA ARG A 96 16.91 13.03 0.91
C ARG A 96 17.32 12.78 -0.55
N GLN A 97 16.34 12.48 -1.38
CA GLN A 97 16.50 12.38 -2.83
C GLN A 97 15.92 13.62 -3.52
N PRO A 98 16.42 13.99 -4.71
CA PRO A 98 15.71 14.90 -5.59
C PRO A 98 14.30 14.38 -5.87
N HIS A 99 13.36 15.30 -6.07
CA HIS A 99 11.94 15.05 -6.40
C HIS A 99 11.17 14.40 -5.24
N MET A 100 11.48 13.15 -4.88
CA MET A 100 10.80 12.44 -3.80
C MET A 100 11.61 11.26 -3.25
N ASN A 101 11.34 10.90 -1.99
CA ASN A 101 11.81 9.67 -1.39
C ASN A 101 10.79 8.53 -1.58
N VAL A 102 11.16 7.54 -2.39
CA VAL A 102 10.29 6.42 -2.75
C VAL A 102 10.34 5.33 -1.67
N PHE A 103 9.76 5.59 -0.49
CA PHE A 103 9.74 4.61 0.62
C PHE A 103 8.75 3.45 0.43
N GLY A 104 7.80 3.55 -0.50
CA GLY A 104 6.72 2.56 -0.64
C GLY A 104 5.61 2.71 0.40
N GLY A 105 4.91 1.60 0.70
CA GLY A 105 3.86 1.50 1.70
C GLY A 105 2.44 1.23 1.15
N GLU A 106 1.62 0.53 1.92
CA GLU A 106 0.21 0.19 1.60
C GLU A 106 -0.74 1.39 1.71
N ASP A 107 -0.38 2.40 2.50
CA ASP A 107 -1.19 3.60 2.69
C ASP A 107 -0.30 4.81 2.94
N ARG A 108 -0.11 5.62 1.89
CA ARG A 108 0.72 6.82 1.85
C ARG A 108 -0.16 8.06 1.73
N PHE A 109 -0.18 8.90 2.76
CA PHE A 109 -0.81 10.22 2.71
C PHE A 109 -0.14 11.13 1.67
N TRP A 110 -0.92 11.98 1.01
CA TRP A 110 -0.43 12.99 0.06
C TRP A 110 -1.41 14.16 -0.07
N LEU A 111 -0.92 15.27 -0.62
CA LEU A 111 -1.71 16.48 -0.84
C LEU A 111 -1.82 16.85 -2.32
N GLY A 112 -2.97 17.36 -2.74
CA GLY A 112 -3.17 17.93 -4.07
C GLY A 112 -3.45 19.43 -4.02
N PRO A 113 -3.40 20.09 -5.18
CA PRO A 113 -3.09 19.51 -6.49
C PRO A 113 -1.58 19.37 -6.74
N GLU A 114 -1.21 18.42 -7.60
CA GLU A 114 0.19 18.16 -7.93
C GLU A 114 0.78 19.19 -8.91
N GLY A 115 -0.01 19.59 -9.90
CA GLY A 115 0.37 20.57 -10.91
C GLY A 115 -0.72 21.60 -11.20
N GLY A 116 -0.46 22.45 -12.20
CA GLY A 116 -1.31 23.58 -12.56
C GLY A 116 -1.10 24.80 -11.67
N GLN A 117 -1.87 25.86 -11.92
CA GLN A 117 -1.70 27.17 -11.24
C GLN A 117 -1.75 27.10 -9.70
N TYR A 118 -2.41 26.09 -9.12
CA TYR A 118 -2.49 25.89 -7.68
C TYR A 118 -1.65 24.71 -7.18
N GLY A 119 -0.76 24.15 -8.00
CA GLY A 119 0.11 23.04 -7.66
C GLY A 119 0.96 23.32 -6.42
N LEU A 120 1.10 22.32 -5.54
CA LEU A 120 1.88 22.43 -4.29
C LEU A 120 3.36 21.98 -4.44
N TYR A 121 3.76 21.57 -5.65
CA TYR A 121 5.01 20.83 -5.92
C TYR A 121 5.98 21.62 -6.80
N PHE A 122 5.65 22.88 -7.08
CA PHE A 122 6.42 23.79 -7.92
C PHE A 122 6.55 25.12 -7.21
N LYS A 123 7.71 25.79 -7.31
CA LYS A 123 7.83 27.15 -6.78
C LYS A 123 7.10 28.13 -7.70
N PRO A 124 6.65 29.29 -7.18
CA PRO A 124 6.02 30.29 -8.00
C PRO A 124 6.89 30.70 -9.20
N GLY A 125 6.32 30.60 -10.40
CA GLY A 125 6.99 30.92 -11.66
C GLY A 125 7.78 29.78 -12.30
N ASP A 126 7.95 28.64 -11.63
CA ASP A 126 8.61 27.47 -12.23
C ASP A 126 7.78 26.91 -13.41
N PRO A 127 8.42 26.37 -14.46
CA PRO A 127 7.73 25.59 -15.46
C PRO A 127 7.21 24.26 -14.89
N PHE A 128 6.15 23.73 -15.49
CA PHE A 128 5.62 22.40 -15.13
C PHE A 128 6.39 21.29 -15.84
N ASP A 129 7.61 21.03 -15.39
CA ASP A 129 8.45 19.91 -15.83
C ASP A 129 8.97 19.10 -14.64
N LEU A 130 9.59 17.94 -14.91
CA LEU A 130 10.08 17.07 -13.83
C LEU A 130 11.24 17.71 -13.05
N ASP A 131 12.08 18.50 -13.70
CA ASP A 131 13.28 19.10 -13.09
C ASP A 131 12.92 20.06 -11.94
N HIS A 132 11.78 20.75 -12.05
CA HIS A 132 11.29 21.68 -11.03
C HIS A 132 10.28 21.06 -10.06
N TRP A 133 9.71 19.91 -10.40
CA TRP A 133 8.78 19.20 -9.52
C TRP A 133 9.52 18.70 -8.27
N GLN A 134 9.03 19.07 -7.09
CA GLN A 134 9.58 18.64 -5.82
C GLN A 134 8.48 18.47 -4.78
N VAL A 135 8.49 17.33 -4.11
CA VAL A 135 7.58 17.06 -3.00
C VAL A 135 7.93 17.95 -1.81
N PRO A 136 6.94 18.65 -1.22
CA PRO A 136 7.16 19.43 -0.01
C PRO A 136 7.81 18.61 1.10
N GLU A 137 8.83 19.17 1.76
CA GLU A 137 9.63 18.44 2.75
C GLU A 137 8.75 17.81 3.84
N ALA A 138 7.71 18.51 4.30
CA ALA A 138 6.83 18.03 5.38
C ALA A 138 6.03 16.75 5.05
N ILE A 139 5.87 16.40 3.77
CA ILE A 139 5.20 15.16 3.31
C ILE A 139 6.18 14.15 2.69
N ASP A 140 7.42 14.55 2.38
CA ASP A 140 8.44 13.64 1.85
C ASP A 140 9.43 13.14 2.91
N TRP A 141 9.70 13.97 3.92
CA TRP A 141 10.79 13.73 4.87
C TRP A 141 10.47 14.21 6.30
N GLY A 142 11.07 13.52 7.27
CA GLY A 142 11.00 13.87 8.68
C GLY A 142 9.78 13.29 9.38
N ALA A 143 9.91 13.14 10.69
CA ALA A 143 8.87 12.53 11.50
C ALA A 143 7.63 13.40 11.63
N TRP A 144 6.49 12.72 11.69
CA TRP A 144 5.25 13.24 12.20
C TRP A 144 5.13 12.90 13.68
N ASP A 145 4.53 13.80 14.45
CA ASP A 145 4.43 13.68 15.89
C ASP A 145 3.39 12.62 16.26
N VAL A 146 3.77 11.64 17.08
CA VAL A 146 2.81 10.65 17.58
C VAL A 146 1.99 11.29 18.70
N ALA A 147 0.75 11.66 18.40
CA ALA A 147 -0.17 12.29 19.33
C ALA A 147 -0.80 11.29 20.31
N SER A 148 -1.04 10.05 19.87
CA SER A 148 -1.55 8.98 20.73
C SER A 148 -1.15 7.60 20.20
N ARG A 149 -1.09 6.62 21.10
CA ARG A 149 -0.79 5.23 20.76
C ARG A 149 -1.62 4.27 21.62
N ALA A 150 -2.20 3.28 20.97
CA ALA A 150 -2.84 2.13 21.57
C ALA A 150 -2.31 0.84 20.89
N PRO A 151 -2.62 -0.37 21.40
CA PRO A 151 -2.22 -1.61 20.74
C PRO A 151 -2.68 -1.70 19.27
N THR A 152 -3.90 -1.22 18.99
CA THR A 152 -4.55 -1.34 17.67
C THR A 152 -4.69 -0.02 16.93
N SER A 153 -4.19 1.10 17.46
CA SER A 153 -4.23 2.39 16.75
C SER A 153 -3.06 3.31 17.07
N VAL A 154 -2.77 4.22 16.14
CA VAL A 154 -1.83 5.32 16.33
C VAL A 154 -2.38 6.58 15.66
N THR A 155 -2.34 7.70 16.38
CA THR A 155 -2.67 9.02 15.83
C THR A 155 -1.39 9.83 15.68
N LEU A 156 -1.19 10.39 14.50
CA LEU A 156 -0.06 11.25 14.16
C LEU A 156 -0.56 12.65 13.80
N ARG A 157 0.27 13.66 14.08
CA ARG A 157 0.02 15.04 13.69
C ARG A 157 1.22 15.63 12.97
N LYS A 158 0.95 16.51 12.00
CA LYS A 158 1.96 17.31 11.33
C LYS A 158 1.41 18.68 10.99
N ARG A 159 2.01 19.71 11.58
CA ARG A 159 1.81 21.09 11.12
C ARG A 159 2.79 21.40 10.00
N MET A 160 2.34 22.05 8.96
CA MET A 160 3.17 22.45 7.82
C MET A 160 2.70 23.75 7.20
N THR A 161 3.65 24.46 6.58
CA THR A 161 3.39 25.62 5.73
C THR A 161 3.71 25.23 4.30
N LEU A 162 2.74 25.41 3.42
CA LEU A 162 2.87 25.16 1.99
C LEU A 162 2.64 26.46 1.22
N THR A 163 3.19 26.55 0.03
CA THR A 163 2.93 27.66 -0.90
C THR A 163 2.66 27.06 -2.25
N ASN A 164 1.54 27.40 -2.87
CA ASN A 164 1.22 26.91 -4.20
C ASN A 164 1.95 27.72 -5.28
N HIS A 165 1.88 27.25 -6.52
CA HIS A 165 2.51 27.89 -7.67
C HIS A 165 2.03 29.34 -7.92
N SER A 166 0.79 29.67 -7.58
CA SER A 166 0.26 31.05 -7.63
C SER A 166 0.74 31.95 -6.46
N GLY A 167 1.49 31.40 -5.51
CA GLY A 167 2.03 32.12 -4.35
C GLY A 167 1.09 32.18 -3.14
N ALA A 168 -0.05 31.50 -3.15
CA ALA A 168 -0.92 31.43 -1.99
C ALA A 168 -0.30 30.53 -0.91
N ARG A 169 -0.30 31.01 0.34
CA ARG A 169 0.26 30.31 1.50
C ARG A 169 -0.84 29.54 2.25
N PHE A 170 -0.53 28.29 2.60
CA PHE A 170 -1.40 27.43 3.40
C PHE A 170 -0.66 27.01 4.68
N ASP A 171 -1.14 27.47 5.83
CA ASP A 171 -0.72 26.94 7.13
C ASP A 171 -1.75 25.89 7.55
N ILE A 172 -1.34 24.61 7.55
CA ILE A 172 -2.23 23.48 7.77
C ILE A 172 -1.74 22.60 8.91
N GLU A 173 -2.69 21.94 9.55
CA GLU A 173 -2.43 20.82 10.45
C GLU A 173 -3.08 19.57 9.87
N VAL A 174 -2.27 18.52 9.71
CA VAL A 174 -2.74 17.20 9.32
C VAL A 174 -2.82 16.35 10.58
N GLU A 175 -3.98 15.71 10.78
CA GLU A 175 -4.14 14.63 11.74
C GLU A 175 -4.45 13.33 10.98
N ARG A 176 -3.70 12.29 11.30
CA ARG A 176 -3.82 10.97 10.68
C ARG A 176 -3.92 9.90 11.75
N THR A 177 -5.00 9.14 11.74
CA THR A 177 -5.15 7.98 12.62
C THR A 177 -5.15 6.71 11.78
N VAL A 178 -4.24 5.78 12.09
CA VAL A 178 -4.24 4.43 11.52
C VAL A 178 -4.77 3.47 12.59
N ARG A 179 -5.76 2.64 12.21
CA ARG A 179 -6.38 1.65 13.10
C ARG A 179 -6.40 0.27 12.46
N LEU A 180 -5.94 -0.73 13.20
CA LEU A 180 -6.17 -2.14 12.89
C LEU A 180 -7.63 -2.49 13.19
N LEU A 181 -8.35 -3.00 12.19
CA LEU A 181 -9.78 -3.30 12.28
C LEU A 181 -10.02 -4.65 12.97
N SER A 182 -11.04 -4.70 13.81
CA SER A 182 -11.55 -5.94 14.40
C SER A 182 -12.41 -6.70 13.39
N ASP A 183 -12.69 -7.99 13.66
CA ASP A 183 -13.59 -8.78 12.83
C ASP A 183 -14.98 -8.15 12.72
N GLY A 184 -15.44 -7.50 13.80
CA GLY A 184 -16.73 -6.79 13.83
C GLY A 184 -16.72 -5.54 12.94
N ASP A 185 -15.62 -4.78 12.95
CA ASP A 185 -15.45 -3.65 12.02
C ASP A 185 -15.48 -4.13 10.57
N VAL A 186 -14.73 -5.19 10.25
CA VAL A 186 -14.66 -5.74 8.89
C VAL A 186 -16.03 -6.26 8.43
N THR A 187 -16.73 -7.00 9.29
CA THR A 187 -18.09 -7.50 9.00
C THR A 187 -19.05 -6.34 8.74
N ALA A 188 -18.98 -5.27 9.52
CA ALA A 188 -19.81 -4.09 9.32
C ALA A 188 -19.49 -3.37 8.00
N SER A 189 -18.22 -3.31 7.59
CA SER A 189 -17.80 -2.68 6.33
C SER A 189 -18.17 -3.50 5.10
N LEU A 190 -18.04 -4.82 5.16
CA LEU A 190 -18.34 -5.72 4.04
C LEU A 190 -19.84 -6.07 3.95
N GLY A 191 -20.58 -5.93 5.05
CA GLY A 191 -21.97 -6.38 5.16
C GLY A 191 -22.11 -7.91 5.37
N GLU A 192 -21.00 -8.64 5.41
CA GLU A 192 -20.92 -10.07 5.65
C GLU A 192 -19.64 -10.41 6.43
N ASP A 193 -19.67 -11.53 7.17
CA ASP A 193 -18.51 -11.99 7.92
C ASP A 193 -17.55 -12.71 6.97
N PRO A 194 -16.33 -12.20 6.75
CA PRO A 194 -15.39 -12.80 5.80
C PRO A 194 -14.83 -14.14 6.28
N ARG A 195 -15.17 -14.63 7.49
CA ARG A 195 -14.65 -15.87 8.09
C ARG A 195 -15.14 -17.17 7.40
N PHE A 196 -15.33 -17.15 6.08
CA PHE A 196 -15.43 -18.32 5.23
C PHE A 196 -14.05 -18.95 4.98
N GLY A 197 -13.33 -19.31 6.04
CA GLY A 197 -12.09 -20.10 5.95
C GLY A 197 -10.83 -19.35 5.48
N VAL A 198 -10.83 -18.02 5.49
CA VAL A 198 -9.65 -17.19 5.15
C VAL A 198 -9.10 -16.49 6.39
N ARG A 199 -7.77 -16.31 6.42
CA ARG A 199 -7.11 -15.38 7.35
C ARG A 199 -7.06 -14.01 6.70
N ALA A 200 -7.37 -12.97 7.46
CA ALA A 200 -7.46 -11.62 6.93
C ALA A 200 -6.77 -10.61 7.85
N VAL A 201 -6.27 -9.53 7.24
CA VAL A 201 -5.84 -8.31 7.91
C VAL A 201 -6.56 -7.16 7.25
N ALA A 202 -7.02 -6.20 8.06
CA ALA A 202 -7.69 -5.02 7.59
C ALA A 202 -7.33 -3.86 8.49
N PHE A 203 -7.12 -2.70 7.90
CA PHE A 203 -6.86 -1.46 8.60
C PHE A 203 -7.56 -0.32 7.89
N GLU A 204 -7.73 0.79 8.60
CA GLU A 204 -8.19 2.05 8.03
C GLU A 204 -7.20 3.17 8.36
N SER A 205 -7.10 4.15 7.48
CA SER A 205 -6.55 5.45 7.80
C SER A 205 -7.65 6.52 7.73
N SER A 206 -7.79 7.29 8.80
CA SER A 206 -8.61 8.49 8.84
C SER A 206 -7.69 9.70 8.81
N ASN A 207 -7.90 10.60 7.85
CA ASN A 207 -7.00 11.71 7.57
C ASN A 207 -7.83 13.00 7.53
N SER A 208 -7.45 13.99 8.33
CA SER A 208 -8.05 15.33 8.31
C SER A 208 -6.98 16.38 8.03
N VAL A 209 -7.37 17.40 7.27
CA VAL A 209 -6.53 18.58 7.01
C VAL A 209 -7.30 19.79 7.50
N THR A 210 -6.72 20.48 8.47
CA THR A 210 -7.33 21.65 9.10
C THR A 210 -6.59 22.90 8.66
N ASN A 211 -7.32 23.92 8.23
CA ASN A 211 -6.76 25.26 8.06
C ASN A 211 -6.45 25.85 9.44
N VAL A 212 -5.17 26.08 9.72
CA VAL A 212 -4.70 26.72 10.96
C VAL A 212 -4.03 28.07 10.69
N GLY A 213 -4.20 28.59 9.47
CA GLY A 213 -3.77 29.92 9.05
C GLY A 213 -4.78 31.00 9.39
N GLY A 214 -4.39 32.26 9.17
CA GLY A 214 -5.24 33.43 9.43
C GLY A 214 -6.27 33.74 8.34
N ALA A 215 -6.14 33.14 7.15
CA ALA A 215 -7.02 33.38 6.01
C ALA A 215 -7.86 32.14 5.71
N ALA A 216 -9.14 32.35 5.38
CA ALA A 216 -10.01 31.27 4.91
C ALA A 216 -9.56 30.76 3.54
N TRP A 217 -9.72 29.46 3.29
CA TRP A 217 -9.48 28.89 1.97
C TRP A 217 -10.56 29.34 1.00
N GLN A 218 -10.15 29.75 -0.19
CA GLN A 218 -11.05 30.22 -1.23
C GLN A 218 -10.67 29.57 -2.58
N PRO A 219 -11.64 29.21 -3.43
CA PRO A 219 -11.38 28.57 -4.72
C PRO A 219 -10.44 29.36 -5.64
N ASP A 220 -10.47 30.70 -5.57
CA ASP A 220 -9.63 31.62 -6.35
C ASP A 220 -8.16 31.67 -5.89
N SER A 221 -7.88 31.25 -4.65
CA SER A 221 -6.51 31.10 -4.12
C SER A 221 -5.97 29.67 -4.26
N GLY A 222 -6.82 28.73 -4.68
CA GLY A 222 -6.56 27.31 -4.67
C GLY A 222 -7.02 26.62 -3.39
N LEU A 223 -7.31 25.33 -3.50
CA LEU A 223 -7.75 24.48 -2.40
C LEU A 223 -6.78 23.30 -2.26
N VAL A 224 -6.68 22.78 -1.04
CA VAL A 224 -5.89 21.58 -0.74
C VAL A 224 -6.82 20.37 -0.76
N SER A 225 -6.39 19.30 -1.42
CA SER A 225 -7.08 18.01 -1.40
C SER A 225 -6.19 16.92 -0.79
N VAL A 226 -6.81 15.86 -0.27
CA VAL A 226 -6.11 14.66 0.19
C VAL A 226 -6.23 13.59 -0.87
N TRP A 227 -5.15 12.88 -1.12
CA TRP A 227 -5.20 11.58 -1.80
C TRP A 227 -4.26 10.59 -1.12
N ILE A 228 -4.62 9.31 -1.20
CA ILE A 228 -3.90 8.22 -0.56
C ILE A 228 -3.44 7.24 -1.63
N LEU A 229 -2.16 6.87 -1.60
CA LEU A 229 -1.58 5.88 -2.52
C LEU A 229 -1.25 4.60 -1.76
N GLY A 230 -1.66 3.45 -2.30
CA GLY A 230 -1.21 2.15 -1.85
C GLY A 230 -0.26 1.50 -2.86
N MET A 231 0.85 0.95 -2.38
CA MET A 231 1.84 0.22 -3.17
C MET A 231 1.97 -1.18 -2.57
N PHE A 232 1.59 -2.18 -3.37
CA PHE A 232 1.56 -3.59 -2.95
C PHE A 232 2.59 -4.39 -3.74
N ASN A 233 3.06 -5.50 -3.15
CA ASN A 233 3.97 -6.40 -3.85
C ASN A 233 3.24 -7.09 -5.03
N PRO A 234 3.73 -6.96 -6.26
CA PRO A 234 3.11 -7.61 -7.41
C PRO A 234 3.42 -9.11 -7.41
N SER A 235 2.44 -9.92 -7.79
CA SER A 235 2.62 -11.33 -8.15
C SER A 235 2.80 -11.52 -9.66
N PRO A 236 3.37 -12.67 -10.10
CA PRO A 236 3.40 -13.03 -11.53
C PRO A 236 2.02 -13.04 -12.19
N GLU A 237 0.96 -13.25 -11.41
CA GLU A 237 -0.45 -13.27 -11.85
C GLU A 237 -1.21 -11.96 -11.56
N THR A 238 -0.52 -10.86 -11.18
CA THR A 238 -1.19 -9.59 -10.89
C THR A 238 -1.94 -9.07 -12.11
N THR A 239 -3.23 -8.82 -11.93
CA THR A 239 -4.12 -8.32 -12.98
C THR A 239 -4.50 -6.87 -12.66
N ILE A 240 -4.28 -5.97 -13.61
CA ILE A 240 -4.69 -4.56 -13.52
C ILE A 240 -6.02 -4.41 -14.26
N ALA A 241 -7.05 -3.94 -13.56
CA ALA A 241 -8.35 -3.62 -14.16
C ALA A 241 -8.46 -2.10 -14.31
N LEU A 242 -8.58 -1.63 -15.56
CA LEU A 242 -8.75 -0.21 -15.88
C LEU A 242 -10.18 -0.03 -16.44
N PRO A 243 -11.11 0.54 -15.66
CA PRO A 243 -12.42 0.86 -16.18
C PRO A 243 -12.30 2.06 -17.12
N ILE A 244 -12.28 1.78 -18.43
CA ILE A 244 -12.25 2.82 -19.47
C ILE A 244 -13.69 3.04 -19.94
N ALA A 245 -14.14 4.29 -19.88
CA ALA A 245 -15.40 4.68 -20.51
C ALA A 245 -15.24 4.53 -22.04
N ALA A 246 -16.20 3.90 -22.70
CA ALA A 246 -16.18 3.83 -24.16
C ALA A 246 -16.40 5.23 -24.76
N GLY A 247 -15.56 5.64 -25.71
CA GLY A 247 -15.65 6.92 -26.41
C GLY A 247 -14.51 7.11 -27.41
N SER A 248 -14.55 8.19 -28.19
CA SER A 248 -13.48 8.52 -29.13
C SER A 248 -12.29 9.18 -28.42
N ASP A 249 -11.10 9.04 -29.00
CA ASP A 249 -9.89 9.74 -28.56
C ASP A 249 -10.08 11.26 -28.48
N GLU A 250 -10.92 11.79 -29.36
CA GLU A 250 -11.26 13.21 -29.43
C GLU A 250 -12.10 13.68 -28.22
N ALA A 251 -12.88 12.78 -27.63
CA ALA A 251 -13.70 13.05 -26.45
C ALA A 251 -13.01 12.69 -25.12
N LEU A 252 -12.16 11.66 -25.12
CA LEU A 252 -11.58 11.07 -23.90
C LEU A 252 -10.06 11.22 -23.79
N GLY A 253 -9.41 11.77 -24.81
CA GLY A 253 -7.97 11.80 -24.93
C GLY A 253 -7.41 10.54 -25.61
N PRO A 254 -6.15 10.57 -26.07
CA PRO A 254 -5.52 9.41 -26.70
C PRO A 254 -5.45 8.24 -25.71
N ALA A 255 -5.75 7.04 -26.21
CA ALA A 255 -5.60 5.78 -25.47
C ALA A 255 -4.12 5.45 -25.17
#